data_AF-M9LLL9-F1
#
_entry.id   AF-M9LLL9-F1
#
_cell.length_a   1.000
_cell.length_b   1.000
_cell.length_c   1.000
_cell.angle_alpha   90.00
_cell.angle_beta   90.00
_cell.angle_gamma   90.00
#
_symmetry.space_group_name_H-M   'P 1'
#
loop_
_entity.id
_entity.type
_entity.pdbx_description
1 polymer ?
#
loop_
_entity_poly.entity_id
_entity_poly.type
_entity_poly.pdbx_seq_one_letter_code
_entity_poly.pdbx_strand_id
1 'polypeptide(L)'
;MKDTIQMLEQELPPLAGIRITAGSDERYLSDMTRTLDACDITAQERGVLLGCYWLLRQAMRTHHRVPQDERLAGKAVLDGDFLLSLYYQFAARHGLTDLIAEMATVNKRIQIQRAEGRGAESELHRQMSRFLMKRYKQLTYEVI
;
A
#
# COMPACT_ATOMS: atom_id res chain seq x y z
N MET A 1 8.40 -1.09 -11.18
CA MET A 1 8.76 -1.03 -9.74
C MET A 1 9.76 0.08 -9.41
N LYS A 2 10.90 0.21 -10.14
CA LYS A 2 11.85 1.32 -9.93
C LYS A 2 11.20 2.70 -10.03
N ASP A 3 10.36 2.92 -11.05
CA ASP A 3 9.68 4.20 -11.24
C ASP A 3 8.72 4.53 -10.09
N THR A 4 8.02 3.52 -9.55
CA THR A 4 7.17 3.68 -8.36
C THR A 4 7.99 4.06 -7.13
N ILE A 5 9.18 3.48 -6.93
CA ILE A 5 10.08 3.86 -5.83
C ILE A 5 10.44 5.33 -5.96
N GLN A 6 10.88 5.74 -7.15
CA GLN A 6 11.28 7.12 -7.40
C GLN A 6 10.13 8.11 -7.15
N MET A 7 8.90 7.75 -7.55
CA MET A 7 7.71 8.55 -7.24
C MET A 7 7.49 8.68 -5.72
N LEU A 8 7.59 7.57 -4.98
CA LEU A 8 7.38 7.59 -3.53
C LEU A 8 8.51 8.32 -2.78
N GLU A 9 9.74 8.25 -3.26
CA GLU A 9 10.89 8.96 -2.68
C GLU A 9 10.76 10.48 -2.83
N GLN A 10 10.16 10.96 -3.94
CA GLN A 10 9.87 12.39 -4.12
C GLN A 10 8.81 12.92 -3.15
N GLU A 11 7.95 12.03 -2.65
CA GLU A 11 6.86 12.36 -1.73
C GLU A 11 7.29 12.31 -0.26
N LEU A 12 8.44 11.69 0.04
CA LEU A 12 8.96 11.56 1.40
C LEU A 12 9.77 12.80 1.81
N PRO A 13 9.38 13.51 2.88
CA PRO A 13 10.23 14.53 3.47
C PRO A 13 11.52 13.88 4.01
N PRO A 14 12.72 14.37 3.65
CA PRO A 14 13.97 13.81 4.16
C PRO A 14 14.05 13.79 5.70
N LEU A 15 13.41 14.75 6.36
CA LEU A 15 13.33 14.89 7.81
C LEU A 15 12.55 13.76 8.50
N ALA A 16 11.70 13.03 7.77
CA ALA A 16 10.98 11.88 8.34
C ALA A 16 11.94 10.71 8.66
N GLY A 17 13.10 10.64 7.99
CA GLY A 17 14.06 9.55 8.20
C GLY A 17 13.54 8.16 7.83
N ILE A 18 12.43 8.08 7.09
CA ILE A 18 11.79 6.85 6.63
C ILE A 18 12.37 6.47 5.27
N ARG A 19 12.77 5.20 5.11
CA ARG A 19 13.15 4.64 3.81
C ARG A 19 12.12 3.61 3.37
N ILE A 20 11.55 3.81 2.18
CA ILE A 20 10.65 2.82 1.57
C ILE A 20 11.53 1.74 0.93
N THR A 21 11.49 0.54 1.52
CA THR A 21 12.24 -0.62 1.02
C THR A 21 11.31 -1.81 0.88
N ALA A 22 11.52 -2.64 -0.14
CA ALA A 22 10.61 -3.75 -0.38
C ALA A 22 10.69 -4.77 0.76
N GLY A 23 11.89 -5.10 1.22
CA GLY A 23 12.10 -5.91 2.44
C GLY A 23 11.23 -7.18 2.45
N SER A 24 10.46 -7.38 3.51
CA SER A 24 9.53 -8.53 3.62
C SER A 24 8.27 -8.42 2.74
N ASP A 25 8.09 -7.30 2.03
CA ASP A 25 6.93 -7.04 1.17
C ASP A 25 7.17 -7.40 -0.30
N GLU A 26 8.40 -7.76 -0.69
CA GLU A 26 8.80 -8.07 -2.07
C GLU A 26 7.82 -9.00 -2.81
N ARG A 27 7.46 -10.12 -2.18
CA ARG A 27 6.50 -11.09 -2.76
C ARG A 27 5.15 -10.45 -3.03
N TYR A 28 4.66 -9.64 -2.10
CA TYR A 28 3.36 -9.00 -2.19
C TYR A 28 3.33 -7.86 -3.20
N LEU A 29 4.45 -7.14 -3.35
CA LEU A 29 4.64 -6.13 -4.39
C LEU A 29 4.71 -6.77 -5.77
N SER A 30 5.40 -7.91 -5.90
CA SER A 30 5.44 -8.70 -7.13
C SER A 30 4.05 -9.22 -7.51
N ASP A 31 3.30 -9.78 -6.55
CA ASP A 31 1.94 -10.26 -6.78
C ASP A 31 1.00 -9.13 -7.20
N MET A 32 1.12 -7.95 -6.58
CA MET A 32 0.30 -6.80 -6.94
C MET A 32 0.69 -6.23 -8.31
N THR A 33 1.98 -6.22 -8.64
CA THR A 33 2.47 -5.83 -9.98
C THR A 33 1.83 -6.69 -11.04
N ARG A 34 1.83 -8.02 -10.87
CA ARG A 34 1.15 -8.95 -11.80
C ARG A 34 -0.36 -8.69 -11.91
N THR A 35 -1.02 -8.38 -10.79
CA THR A 35 -2.45 -8.04 -10.79
C THR A 35 -2.72 -6.78 -11.61
N LEU A 36 -1.87 -5.76 -11.46
CA LEU A 36 -1.98 -4.51 -12.20
C LEU A 36 -1.61 -4.65 -13.68
N ASP A 37 -0.65 -5.52 -14.02
CA ASP A 37 -0.26 -5.81 -15.40
C ASP A 37 -1.40 -6.50 -16.19
N ALA A 38 -2.30 -7.21 -15.50
CA ALA A 38 -3.49 -7.83 -16.10
C ALA A 38 -4.65 -6.85 -16.33
N CYS A 39 -4.54 -5.60 -15.85
CA CYS A 39 -5.56 -4.57 -16.03
C CYS A 39 -5.24 -3.68 -17.23
N ASP A 40 -6.28 -3.25 -17.96
CA ASP A 40 -6.18 -2.25 -19.02
C ASP A 40 -5.99 -0.85 -18.42
N ILE A 41 -4.77 -0.57 -17.96
CA ILE A 41 -4.36 0.68 -17.30
C ILE A 41 -3.03 1.19 -17.83
N THR A 42 -2.88 2.52 -17.81
CA THR A 42 -1.63 3.18 -18.20
C THR A 42 -0.48 2.83 -17.25
N ALA A 43 0.76 2.88 -17.75
CA ALA A 43 1.95 2.65 -16.92
C ALA A 43 2.05 3.62 -15.73
N GLN A 44 1.64 4.88 -15.94
CA GLN A 44 1.62 5.89 -14.88
C GLN A 44 0.62 5.54 -13.79
N GLU A 45 -0.63 5.22 -14.16
CA GLU A 45 -1.67 4.84 -13.20
C GLU A 45 -1.33 3.55 -12.45
N ARG A 46 -0.72 2.58 -13.14
CA ARG A 46 -0.13 1.37 -12.53
C ARG A 46 0.91 1.72 -11.48
N GLY A 47 1.81 2.65 -11.79
CA GLY A 47 2.84 3.13 -10.85
C GLY A 47 2.22 3.74 -9.60
N VAL A 48 1.18 4.57 -9.76
CA VAL A 48 0.44 5.19 -8.64
C VAL A 48 -0.28 4.14 -7.79
N LEU A 49 -1.00 3.20 -8.40
CA LEU A 49 -1.74 2.16 -7.66
C LEU A 49 -0.79 1.24 -6.89
N LEU A 50 0.34 0.86 -7.49
CA LEU A 50 1.39 0.12 -6.80
C LEU A 50 1.98 0.94 -5.64
N GLY A 51 2.17 2.24 -5.82
CA GLY A 51 2.63 3.16 -4.78
C GLY A 51 1.67 3.22 -3.59
N CYS A 52 0.37 3.35 -3.86
CA CYS A 52 -0.68 3.31 -2.84
C CYS A 52 -0.66 2.00 -2.05
N TYR A 53 -0.62 0.87 -2.77
CA TYR A 53 -0.53 -0.46 -2.16
C TYR A 53 0.70 -0.60 -1.25
N TRP A 54 1.85 -0.11 -1.71
CA TRP A 54 3.08 -0.20 -0.96
C TRP A 54 3.06 0.66 0.30
N LEU A 55 2.60 1.91 0.23
CA LEU A 55 2.47 2.77 1.42
C LEU A 55 1.57 2.14 2.48
N LEU A 56 0.43 1.56 2.08
CA LEU A 56 -0.47 0.85 2.99
C LEU A 56 0.20 -0.36 3.64
N ARG A 57 0.92 -1.18 2.86
CA ARG A 57 1.69 -2.32 3.36
C ARG A 57 2.72 -1.90 4.40
N GLN A 58 3.45 -0.82 4.11
CA GLN A 58 4.48 -0.29 5.01
C GLN A 58 3.87 0.23 6.30
N ALA A 59 2.83 1.06 6.22
CA ALA A 59 2.13 1.57 7.40
C ALA A 59 1.68 0.42 8.31
N MET A 60 1.02 -0.59 7.72
CA MET A 60 0.61 -1.80 8.42
C MET A 60 1.77 -2.56 9.05
N ARG A 61 2.88 -2.75 8.33
CA ARG A 61 4.04 -3.48 8.84
C ARG A 61 4.69 -2.74 10.00
N THR A 62 4.80 -1.42 9.90
CA THR A 62 5.38 -0.55 10.93
C THR A 62 4.53 -0.58 12.21
N HIS A 63 3.21 -0.48 12.10
CA HIS A 63 2.30 -0.61 13.25
C HIS A 63 2.27 -2.01 13.88
N HIS A 64 2.65 -3.06 13.15
CA HIS A 64 2.67 -4.42 13.68
C HIS A 64 3.99 -4.76 14.39
N ARG A 65 5.11 -4.17 13.97
CA ARG A 65 6.44 -4.45 14.51
C ARG A 65 6.91 -3.35 15.47
N VAL A 66 6.04 -2.96 16.40
CA VAL A 66 6.36 -1.97 17.43
C VAL A 66 7.38 -2.60 18.40
N PRO A 67 8.59 -2.01 18.55
CA PRO A 67 9.59 -2.52 19.49
C PRO A 67 9.13 -2.40 20.94
N GLN A 68 9.73 -3.20 21.85
CA GLN A 68 9.46 -3.07 23.29
C GLN A 68 10.11 -1.84 23.94
N ASP A 69 11.19 -1.32 23.34
CA ASP A 69 11.80 -0.07 23.76
C ASP A 69 10.81 1.09 23.52
N GLU A 70 10.40 1.78 24.59
CA GLU A 70 9.37 2.81 24.55
C GLU A 70 9.69 3.96 23.57
N ARG A 71 10.97 4.36 23.45
CA ARG A 71 11.37 5.44 22.54
C ARG A 71 11.25 4.99 21.08
N LEU A 72 11.61 3.75 20.80
CA LEU A 72 11.47 3.16 19.47
C LEU A 72 10.00 2.83 19.17
N ALA A 73 9.21 2.48 20.17
CA ALA A 73 7.79 2.20 20.06
C ALA A 73 7.02 3.45 19.62
N GLY A 74 7.23 4.58 20.30
CA GLY A 74 6.63 5.86 19.94
C GLY A 74 6.98 6.28 18.51
N LYS A 75 8.26 6.14 18.12
CA LYS A 75 8.68 6.41 16.74
C LYS A 75 7.99 5.49 15.74
N ALA A 76 7.91 4.19 15.99
CA ALA A 76 7.27 3.24 15.08
C ALA A 76 5.78 3.55 14.86
N VAL A 77 5.06 3.93 15.93
CA VAL A 77 3.65 4.36 15.82
C VAL A 77 3.54 5.59 14.91
N LEU A 78 4.36 6.62 15.16
CA LEU A 78 4.36 7.85 14.37
C LEU A 78 4.78 7.62 12.90
N ASP A 79 5.79 6.78 12.65
CA ASP A 79 6.21 6.41 11.30
C ASP A 79 5.07 5.71 10.53
N GLY A 80 4.32 4.82 11.20
CA GLY A 80 3.18 4.13 10.61
C GLY A 80 2.02 5.08 10.29
N ASP A 81 1.71 6.02 11.19
CA ASP A 81 0.68 7.04 11.00
C ASP A 81 1.06 8.03 9.89
N PHE A 82 2.33 8.38 9.82
CA PHE A 82 2.88 9.19 8.75
C PHE A 82 2.74 8.49 7.39
N LEU A 83 3.13 7.21 7.29
CA LEU A 83 3.01 6.43 6.05
C LEU A 83 1.54 6.30 5.60
N LEU A 84 0.62 6.12 6.54
CA LEU A 84 -0.82 6.09 6.24
C LEU A 84 -1.33 7.45 5.75
N SER A 85 -0.86 8.54 6.36
CA SER A 85 -1.18 9.91 5.93
C SER A 85 -0.62 10.21 4.54
N LEU A 86 0.61 9.75 4.27
CA LEU A 86 1.25 9.86 2.97
C LEU A 86 0.46 9.11 1.90
N TYR A 87 -0.05 7.92 2.21
CA TYR A 87 -0.97 7.20 1.32
C TYR A 87 -2.20 8.04 0.95
N TYR A 88 -2.87 8.66 1.94
CA TYR A 88 -4.06 9.48 1.66
C TYR A 88 -3.72 10.67 0.76
N GLN A 89 -2.60 11.36 1.04
CA GLN A 89 -2.16 12.52 0.25
C GLN A 89 -1.78 12.11 -1.18
N PHE A 90 -1.01 11.03 -1.33
CA PHE A 90 -0.58 10.50 -2.61
C PHE A 90 -1.77 10.06 -3.46
N ALA A 91 -2.68 9.26 -2.90
CA ALA A 91 -3.88 8.82 -3.60
C ALA A 91 -4.78 10.01 -3.99
N ALA A 92 -4.97 10.98 -3.10
CA ALA A 92 -5.79 12.17 -3.38
C ALA A 92 -5.19 13.03 -4.51
N ARG A 93 -3.88 13.24 -4.52
CA ARG A 93 -3.18 14.00 -5.57
C ARG A 93 -3.33 13.37 -6.95
N HIS A 94 -3.47 12.05 -7.01
CA HIS A 94 -3.73 11.30 -8.24
C HIS A 94 -5.22 11.02 -8.50
N GLY A 95 -6.14 11.65 -7.76
CA GLY A 95 -7.59 11.54 -7.98
C GLY A 95 -8.22 10.22 -7.53
N LEU A 96 -7.51 9.38 -6.77
CA LEU A 96 -7.95 8.06 -6.30
C LEU A 96 -8.77 8.13 -5.00
N THR A 97 -9.76 9.03 -4.97
CA THR A 97 -10.62 9.24 -3.78
C THR A 97 -11.57 8.07 -3.51
N ASP A 98 -11.96 7.33 -4.54
CA ASP A 98 -12.73 6.09 -4.44
C ASP A 98 -11.91 4.97 -3.79
N LEU A 99 -10.62 4.84 -4.16
CA LEU A 99 -9.69 3.93 -3.50
C LEU A 99 -9.53 4.28 -2.02
N ILE A 100 -9.41 5.58 -1.69
CA ILE A 100 -9.35 6.05 -0.30
C ILE A 100 -10.59 5.60 0.48
N ALA A 101 -11.78 5.84 -0.06
CA ALA A 101 -13.04 5.48 0.59
C ALA A 101 -13.13 3.97 0.83
N GLU A 102 -12.74 3.15 -0.14
CA GLU A 102 -12.78 1.70 -0.02
C GLU A 102 -11.75 1.18 1.00
N MET A 103 -10.51 1.66 0.92
CA MET A 103 -9.43 1.19 1.78
C MET A 103 -9.54 1.70 3.23
N ALA A 104 -10.22 2.82 3.49
CA ALA A 104 -10.40 3.33 4.86
C ALA A 104 -11.02 2.28 5.79
N THR A 105 -12.06 1.58 5.31
CA THR A 105 -12.73 0.50 6.07
C THR A 105 -11.84 -0.73 6.19
N VAL A 106 -11.11 -1.07 5.12
CA VAL A 106 -10.20 -2.23 5.09
C VAL A 106 -9.06 -2.04 6.09
N ASN A 107 -8.46 -0.85 6.14
CA ASN A 107 -7.38 -0.51 7.06
C ASN A 107 -7.82 -0.65 8.51
N LYS A 108 -8.99 -0.10 8.87
CA LYS A 108 -9.54 -0.27 10.23
C LYS A 108 -9.81 -1.73 10.58
N ARG A 109 -10.34 -2.52 9.63
CA ARG A 109 -10.60 -3.95 9.86
C ARG A 109 -9.30 -4.72 10.12
N ILE A 110 -8.26 -4.45 9.34
CA ILE A 110 -6.93 -5.08 9.51
C ILE A 110 -6.34 -4.71 10.87
N GLN A 111 -6.45 -3.44 11.29
CA GLN A 111 -6.00 -3.00 12.61
C GLN A 111 -6.73 -3.74 13.75
N ILE A 112 -8.06 -3.85 13.67
CA ILE A 112 -8.88 -4.58 14.66
C ILE A 112 -8.50 -6.06 14.70
N GLN A 113 -8.45 -6.73 13.54
CA GLN A 113 -8.09 -8.15 13.45
C GLN A 113 -6.75 -8.43 14.11
N ARG A 114 -5.74 -7.57 13.86
CA ARG A 114 -4.42 -7.70 14.47
C ARG A 114 -4.43 -7.47 15.97
N ALA A 115 -5.18 -6.48 16.45
CA ALA A 115 -5.34 -6.24 17.89
C ALA A 115 -5.95 -7.44 18.61
N GLU A 116 -6.80 -8.22 17.92
CA GLU A 116 -7.40 -9.45 18.40
C GLU A 116 -6.53 -10.71 18.15
N GLY A 117 -5.30 -10.56 17.64
CA GLY A 117 -4.39 -11.67 17.35
C GLY A 117 -4.78 -12.50 16.11
N ARG A 118 -5.65 -11.98 15.23
CA ARG A 118 -6.07 -12.63 13.99
C ARG A 118 -5.16 -12.22 12.83
N GLY A 119 -4.86 -13.17 11.95
CA GLY A 119 -4.11 -12.92 10.71
C GLY A 119 -4.90 -12.03 9.74
N ALA A 120 -4.23 -11.05 9.16
CA ALA A 120 -4.80 -10.05 8.26
C ALA A 120 -3.91 -9.75 7.05
N GLU A 121 -2.89 -10.58 6.81
CA GLU A 121 -1.78 -10.32 5.88
C GLU A 121 -2.23 -10.26 4.42
N SER A 122 -3.28 -11.01 4.06
CA SER A 122 -3.82 -11.08 2.70
C SER A 122 -5.00 -10.16 2.45
N GLU A 123 -5.61 -9.56 3.49
CA GLU A 123 -6.81 -8.74 3.35
C GLU A 123 -6.57 -7.53 2.46
N LEU A 124 -5.46 -6.82 2.66
CA LEU A 124 -5.11 -5.66 1.85
C LEU A 124 -4.97 -6.04 0.36
N HIS A 125 -4.24 -7.12 0.07
CA HIS A 125 -4.05 -7.58 -1.30
C HIS A 125 -5.38 -7.94 -1.93
N ARG A 126 -6.21 -8.74 -1.23
CA ARG A 126 -7.53 -9.16 -1.72
C ARG A 126 -8.45 -7.98 -2.02
N GLN A 127 -8.52 -6.99 -1.13
CA GLN A 127 -9.41 -5.84 -1.34
C GLN A 127 -8.89 -4.92 -2.44
N MET A 128 -7.59 -4.71 -2.53
CA MET A 128 -7.00 -3.97 -3.65
C MET A 128 -7.29 -4.68 -4.99
N SER A 129 -7.11 -6.00 -5.08
CA SER A 129 -7.44 -6.76 -6.31
C SER A 129 -8.93 -6.63 -6.67
N ARG A 130 -9.84 -6.67 -5.68
CA ARG A 130 -11.28 -6.47 -5.91
C ARG A 130 -11.60 -5.07 -6.43
N PHE A 131 -10.99 -4.04 -5.86
CA PHE A 131 -11.10 -2.66 -6.34
C PHE A 131 -10.68 -2.58 -7.82
N LEU A 132 -9.51 -3.14 -8.15
CA LEU A 132 -8.98 -3.14 -9.52
C LEU A 132 -9.91 -3.86 -10.51
N MET A 133 -10.42 -5.04 -10.14
CA MET A 133 -11.36 -5.80 -10.97
C MET A 133 -12.69 -5.07 -11.21
N LYS A 134 -13.15 -4.28 -10.24
CA LYS A 134 -14.37 -3.47 -10.38
C LYS A 134 -14.13 -2.24 -11.26
N ARG A 135 -12.95 -1.63 -11.17
CA ARG A 135 -12.62 -0.36 -11.80
C ARG A 135 -12.10 -0.50 -13.23
N TYR A 136 -11.36 -1.57 -13.52
CA TYR A 136 -10.64 -1.73 -14.78
C TYR A 136 -11.05 -3.01 -15.51
N LYS A 137 -11.08 -2.93 -16.84
CA LYS A 137 -11.23 -4.10 -17.68
C LYS A 137 -10.00 -4.98 -17.54
N GLN A 138 -10.22 -6.29 -17.53
CA GLN A 138 -9.14 -7.27 -17.57
C GLN A 138 -8.68 -7.44 -19.02
N LEU A 139 -7.36 -7.52 -19.22
CA LEU A 139 -6.78 -7.87 -20.50
C LEU A 139 -6.99 -9.38 -20.70
N THR A 140 -7.91 -9.75 -21.59
CA THR A 140 -8.07 -11.15 -22.02
C THR A 140 -6.96 -11.42 -23.02
N TYR A 141 -5.95 -12.20 -22.65
CA TYR A 141 -5.04 -12.75 -23.64
C TYR A 141 -5.81 -13.84 -24.40
N GLU A 142 -6.25 -13.53 -25.62
CA GLU A 142 -6.58 -14.58 -26.58
C GLU A 142 -5.27 -15.32 -26.89
N VAL A 143 -5.19 -16.57 -26.43
CA VAL A 143 -4.14 -17.48 -26.85
C VAL A 143 -4.44 -17.84 -28.30
N ILE A 144 -3.72 -17.21 -29.24
CA ILE A 144 -3.64 -17.64 -30.65
C ILE A 144 -2.61 -18.75 -30.74
#